data_AF-A0A931QD21-F1
#
_entry.id   AF-A0A931QD21-F1
#
_cell.length_a   1.000
_cell.length_b   1.000
_cell.length_c   1.000
_cell.angle_alpha   90.00
_cell.angle_beta   90.00
_cell.angle_gamma   90.00
#
_symmetry.space_group_name_H-M   'P 1'
#
loop_
_entity.id
_entity.type
_entity.pdbx_description
1 polymer ?
#
loop_
_entity_poly.entity_id
_entity_poly.type
_entity_poly.pdbx_seq_one_letter_code
_entity_poly.pdbx_strand_id
1 'polypeptide(L)' 'LLQEVWGPHYGEETNYIRVHLAHIRRKVEPVPSQPRYFLTEPGMGYRFVTGDGVDGSKGWS' A
#
# COMPACT_ATOMS: atom_id res chain seq x y z
N LEU A 1 -16.10 -2.02 -3.80
CA LEU A 1 -15.30 -3.25 -3.75
C LEU A 1 -13.86 -3.07 -4.27
N LEU A 2 -13.30 -1.86 -4.56
CA LEU A 2 -12.33 -1.25 -3.64
C LEU A 2 -12.10 0.30 -3.72
N GLN A 3 -12.79 1.12 -2.92
CA GLN A 3 -12.22 2.38 -2.36
C GLN A 3 -11.32 2.12 -1.11
N GLU A 4 -10.83 0.90 -0.93
CA GLU A 4 -11.29 -0.01 0.16
C GLU A 4 -10.20 -0.97 0.65
N VAL A 5 -8.93 -0.63 0.50
CA VAL A 5 -8.05 -1.03 1.60
C VAL A 5 -8.00 0.12 2.59
N TRP A 6 -7.75 1.37 2.18
CA TRP A 6 -7.57 2.46 3.17
C TRP A 6 -8.01 3.90 2.77
N GLY A 7 -9.21 4.12 2.21
CA GLY A 7 -9.73 5.43 1.75
C GLY A 7 -9.68 6.63 2.76
N PRO A 8 -10.22 7.82 2.39
CA PRO A 8 -9.90 9.14 2.97
C PRO A 8 -10.24 9.40 4.46
N HIS A 9 -10.73 8.40 5.20
CA HIS A 9 -11.08 8.50 6.62
C HIS A 9 -9.99 8.03 7.61
N TYR A 10 -8.77 7.72 7.13
CA TYR A 10 -7.73 7.02 7.89
C TYR A 10 -6.91 7.84 8.91
N GLY A 11 -7.42 8.98 9.39
CA GLY A 11 -6.66 9.94 10.20
C GLY A 11 -6.11 9.40 11.54
N GLU A 12 -6.90 8.63 12.28
CA GLU A 12 -6.54 8.23 13.66
C GLU A 12 -5.70 6.94 13.75
N GLU A 13 -5.80 6.03 12.78
CA GLU A 13 -5.13 4.72 12.80
C GLU A 13 -3.75 4.71 12.11
N THR A 14 -3.30 5.88 11.62
CA THR A 14 -2.12 6.02 10.75
C THR A 14 -0.83 5.43 11.33
N ASN A 15 -0.62 5.56 12.65
CA ASN A 15 0.61 5.08 13.30
C ASN A 15 0.71 3.56 13.30
N TYR A 16 -0.40 2.88 13.56
CA TYR A 16 -0.44 1.42 13.60
C TYR A 16 -0.16 0.82 12.21
N ILE A 17 -0.78 1.40 11.17
CA ILE A 17 -0.58 0.97 9.78
C ILE A 17 0.86 1.22 9.33
N ARG A 18 1.47 2.37 9.66
CA ARG A 18 2.87 2.66 9.32
C ARG A 18 3.82 1.60 9.86
N VAL A 19 3.66 1.22 11.12
CA VAL A 19 4.49 0.19 11.77
C VAL A 19 4.24 -1.17 11.13
N HIS A 20 2.98 -1.54 10.94
CA HIS A 20 2.62 -2.82 10.34
C HIS A 20 3.14 -2.93 8.90
N LEU A 21 2.97 -1.88 8.10
CA LEU A 21 3.46 -1.82 6.72
C LEU A 21 4.99 -1.88 6.65
N ALA A 22 5.71 -1.30 7.63
CA ALA A 22 7.16 -1.46 7.72
C ALA A 22 7.56 -2.93 7.94
N HIS A 23 6.80 -3.69 8.74
CA HIS A 23 7.04 -5.13 8.90
C HIS A 23 6.75 -5.92 7.63
N ILE A 24 5.68 -5.57 6.90
CA ILE A 24 5.36 -6.20 5.61
C ILE A 24 6.47 -5.93 4.60
N ARG A 25 6.89 -4.67 4.42
CA ARG A 25 7.94 -4.29 3.47
C ARG A 25 9.26 -5.03 3.73
N ARG A 26 9.62 -5.27 5.00
CA ARG A 26 10.81 -6.09 5.35
C ARG A 26 10.75 -7.53 4.84
N LYS A 27 9.55 -8.08 4.65
CA LYS A 27 9.35 -9.47 4.22
C LYS A 27 9.22 -9.61 2.71
N VAL A 28 8.64 -8.60 2.04
CA VAL A 28 8.20 -8.71 0.65
C VAL A 28 8.96 -7.82 -0.32
N GLU A 29 9.55 -6.73 0.16
CA GLU A 29 10.36 -5.85 -0.67
C GLU A 29 11.80 -6.35 -0.71
N PRO A 30 12.48 -6.34 -1.87
CA PRO A 30 13.91 -6.65 -1.93
C PRO A 30 14.76 -5.64 -1.14
N VAL A 31 14.34 -4.37 -1.16
CA VAL A 31 14.97 -3.29 -0.40
C VAL A 31 13.85 -2.52 0.32
N PRO A 32 13.65 -2.68 1.64
CA PRO A 32 12.50 -2.12 2.34
C PRO A 32 12.39 -0.59 2.31
N SER A 33 13.51 0.11 2.16
CA SER A 33 13.58 1.58 2.02
C SER A 33 13.28 2.07 0.59
N GLN A 34 13.23 1.17 -0.39
CA GLN A 34 12.90 1.45 -1.78
C GLN A 34 11.70 0.58 -2.20
N PRO A 35 10.50 0.84 -1.63
CA PRO A 35 9.35 -0.01 -1.84
C PRO A 35 8.90 0.00 -3.30
N ARG A 36 8.64 -1.18 -3.84
CA ARG A 36 8.15 -1.40 -5.21
C ARG A 36 6.72 -1.90 -5.25
N TYR A 37 6.28 -2.61 -4.20
CA TYR A 37 4.95 -3.20 -4.11
C TYR A 37 4.01 -2.37 -3.28
N PHE A 38 4.47 -1.82 -2.14
CA PHE A 38 3.63 -1.00 -1.27
C PHE A 38 4.07 0.47 -1.32
N LEU A 39 3.39 1.30 -2.11
CA LEU A 39 3.72 2.70 -2.31
C LEU A 39 2.96 3.62 -1.35
N THR A 40 3.59 4.72 -0.94
CA THR A 40 2.94 5.76 -0.15
C THR A 40 2.42 6.84 -1.09
N GLU A 41 1.13 7.16 -1.00
CA GLU A 41 0.48 8.25 -1.75
C GLU A 41 0.15 9.41 -0.81
N PRO A 42 0.83 10.56 -0.93
CA PRO A 42 0.56 11.72 -0.09
C PRO A 42 -0.91 12.15 -0.17
N GLY A 43 -1.56 12.28 0.98
CA GLY A 43 -2.98 12.66 1.07
C GLY A 43 -3.99 11.56 0.70
N MET A 44 -3.55 10.41 0.20
CA MET A 44 -4.42 9.30 -0.21
C MET A 44 -4.15 7.98 0.51
N GLY A 45 -2.97 7.80 1.13
CA GLY A 45 -2.66 6.62 1.95
C GLY A 45 -1.59 5.73 1.31
N TYR A 46 -1.87 4.44 1.16
CA TYR A 46 -0.94 3.47 0.58
C TYR A 46 -1.58 2.70 -0.57
N ARG A 47 -0.79 2.38 -1.59
CA ARG A 47 -1.24 1.61 -2.77
C ARG A 47 -0.38 0.36 -2.94
N PHE A 48 -1.03 -0.75 -3.28
CA PHE A 48 -0.37 -1.99 -3.65
C PHE A 48 -0.23 -2.08 -5.18
N VAL A 49 0.95 -2.46 -5.66
CA VAL A 49 1.28 -2.59 -7.10
C VAL A 49 1.90 -3.97 -7.32
N THR A 50 1.43 -4.71 -8.33
CA THR A 50 2.04 -5.99 -8.71
C THR A 50 3.23 -5.75 -9.64
N GLY A 51 4.22 -6.65 -9.63
CA GLY A 51 5.49 -6.47 -10.35
C GLY A 51 5.36 -6.43 -11.89
N ASP A 52 4.17 -6.73 -12.38
CA ASP A 52 3.72 -6.83 -13.77
C ASP A 52 3.12 -5.50 -14.29
N GLY A 53 3.16 -4.42 -13.49
CA GLY A 53 2.73 -3.08 -13.90
C GLY A 53 1.22 -2.94 -14.08
N VAL A 54 0.47 -4.00 -13.80
CA VAL A 54 -0.99 -3.99 -13.76
C VAL A 54 -1.38 -3.50 -12.37
N ASP A 55 -1.94 -2.30 -12.30
CA ASP A 55 -2.65 -1.89 -11.09
C ASP A 55 -3.74 -2.96 -10.80
N GLY A 56 -3.71 -3.55 -9.61
CA GLY A 56 -4.65 -4.61 -9.19
C GLY A 56 -6.12 -4.17 -9.24
N SER A 57 -6.37 -2.87 -9.44
CA SER A 57 -7.69 -2.31 -9.73
C SER A 57 -8.25 -2.66 -11.12
N LYS A 58 -7.44 -3.13 -12.07
CA LYS A 58 -7.82 -3.28 -13.49
C LYS A 58 -8.08 -4.73 -13.95
N GLY A 59 -7.94 -5.72 -13.06
CA GLY A 59 -8.05 -7.15 -13.39
C GLY A 59 -9.43 -7.81 -13.26
N TRP A 60 -10.44 -7.08 -12.79
CA TRP A 60 -11.81 -7.58 -12.63
C TRP A 60 -12.79 -6.62 -13.29
N SER A 61 -12.98 -6.76 -14.60
CA SER A 61 -14.24 -6.44 -15.26
C SER A 61 -14.90 -7.74 -15.69
#